data_AF-A0A645DUV7-F1
#
_entry.id   AF-A0A645DUV7-F1
#
_cell.length_a   1.000
_cell.length_b   1.000
_cell.length_c   1.000
_cell.angle_alpha   90.00
_cell.angle_beta   90.00
_cell.angle_gamma   90.00
#
_symmetry.space_group_name_H-M   'P 1'
#
loop_
_entity.id
_entity.type
_entity.pdbx_description
1 polymer ?
#
loop_
_entity_poly.entity_id
_entity_poly.type
_entity_poly.pdbx_seq_one_letter_code
_entity_poly.pdbx_strand_id
1 'polypeptide(L)'
;MDHIGKAESWYEVLLHLEEYFTRLRLLLEGCEGGGHSCISQVVQYLEQHYTENITLNDLAKLVHLSPAYLSRRFHQEQGMPIRDYITRKRMERARCLLQTSRFSIKEISESCGFSNVSHFYRICKEHTGLSPAQMRQQGPSGED
;
A
#
# COMPACT_ATOMS: atom_id res chain seq x y z
N MET A 1 -42.80 -43.33 25.21
CA MET A 1 -43.46 -42.26 24.46
C MET A 1 -43.70 -41.14 25.44
N ASP A 2 -42.85 -40.11 25.42
CA ASP A 2 -43.34 -38.80 24.99
C ASP A 2 -42.17 -37.89 24.67
N HIS A 3 -42.38 -37.19 23.56
CA HIS A 3 -41.46 -36.31 22.88
C HIS A 3 -41.26 -35.06 23.72
N ILE A 4 -40.02 -34.69 24.05
CA ILE A 4 -39.52 -33.32 24.25
C ILE A 4 -38.01 -33.44 24.54
N GLY A 5 -37.14 -32.69 23.83
CA GLY A 5 -35.75 -32.54 24.28
C GLY A 5 -34.63 -32.40 23.24
N LYS A 6 -34.90 -32.07 21.97
CA LYS A 6 -33.83 -31.82 20.98
C LYS A 6 -34.08 -30.66 20.00
N ALA A 7 -34.86 -29.65 20.41
CA ALA A 7 -35.02 -28.42 19.62
C ALA A 7 -34.52 -27.16 20.32
N GLU A 8 -34.41 -27.16 21.65
CA GLU A 8 -33.95 -25.99 22.42
C GLU A 8 -32.42 -25.81 22.37
N SER A 9 -31.67 -26.91 22.28
CA SER A 9 -30.20 -26.88 22.31
C SER A 9 -29.54 -26.30 21.04
N TRP A 10 -30.10 -26.52 19.85
CA TRP A 10 -29.49 -25.96 18.63
C TRP A 10 -29.79 -24.47 18.46
N TYR A 11 -30.93 -24.00 18.96
CA TYR A 11 -31.24 -22.58 19.01
C TYR A 11 -30.35 -21.86 20.03
N GLU A 12 -30.06 -22.47 21.18
CA GLU A 12 -29.05 -21.96 22.13
C GLU A 12 -27.65 -21.93 21.52
N VAL A 13 -27.25 -22.97 20.79
CA VAL A 13 -25.99 -23.00 20.06
C VAL A 13 -25.96 -21.94 18.95
N LEU A 14 -27.05 -21.77 18.20
CA LEU A 14 -27.18 -20.72 17.19
C LEU A 14 -27.14 -19.32 17.81
N LEU A 15 -27.82 -19.11 18.94
CA LEU A 15 -27.78 -17.87 19.70
C LEU A 15 -26.36 -17.57 20.20
N HIS A 16 -25.65 -18.58 20.74
CA HIS A 16 -24.28 -18.41 21.18
C HIS A 16 -23.32 -18.19 20.02
N LEU A 17 -23.57 -18.81 18.86
CA LEU A 17 -22.82 -18.57 17.64
C LEU A 17 -23.11 -17.18 17.08
N GLU A 18 -24.35 -16.73 17.04
CA GLU A 18 -24.74 -15.39 16.61
C GLU A 18 -24.19 -14.33 17.57
N GLU A 19 -24.20 -14.57 18.88
CA GLU A 19 -23.59 -13.71 19.88
C GLU A 19 -22.06 -13.75 19.81
N TYR A 20 -21.45 -14.91 19.54
CA TYR A 20 -20.02 -15.05 19.26
C TYR A 20 -19.64 -14.33 17.97
N PHE A 21 -20.41 -14.47 16.88
CA PHE A 21 -20.19 -13.78 15.62
C PHE A 21 -20.45 -12.29 15.76
N THR A 22 -21.42 -11.86 16.56
CA THR A 22 -21.66 -10.44 16.87
C THR A 22 -20.51 -9.88 17.69
N ARG A 23 -19.98 -10.61 18.66
CA ARG A 23 -18.75 -10.25 19.39
C ARG A 23 -17.52 -10.25 18.49
N LEU A 24 -17.36 -11.24 17.62
CA LEU A 24 -16.26 -11.33 16.66
C LEU A 24 -16.36 -10.18 15.67
N ARG A 25 -17.57 -9.88 15.21
CA ARG A 25 -17.91 -8.75 14.36
C ARG A 25 -17.61 -7.45 15.06
N LEU A 26 -17.97 -7.26 16.33
CA LEU A 26 -17.58 -6.09 17.14
C LEU A 26 -16.06 -6.00 17.38
N LEU A 27 -15.36 -7.13 17.54
CA LEU A 27 -13.90 -7.17 17.65
C LEU A 27 -13.20 -6.87 16.31
N LEU A 28 -13.84 -7.20 15.18
CA LEU A 28 -13.36 -6.93 13.83
C LEU A 28 -13.79 -5.54 13.31
N GLU A 29 -14.94 -5.05 13.74
CA GLU A 29 -15.50 -3.71 13.47
C GLU A 29 -14.99 -2.67 14.49
N GLY A 30 -14.32 -3.12 15.56
CA GLY A 30 -13.67 -2.30 16.59
C GLY A 30 -12.42 -1.55 16.13
N CYS A 31 -12.41 -1.08 14.89
CA CYS A 31 -11.43 -0.14 14.35
C CYS A 31 -12.14 1.13 13.83
N GLU A 32 -13.14 1.64 14.55
CA GLU A 32 -13.59 3.02 14.39
C GLU A 32 -13.16 3.83 15.61
N GLY A 33 -11.95 4.42 15.51
CA GLY A 33 -11.42 5.37 16.49
C GLY A 33 -9.99 5.08 16.95
N GLY A 34 -9.00 5.45 16.12
CA GLY A 34 -7.59 5.56 16.55
C GLY A 34 -6.64 4.42 16.19
N GLY A 35 -7.09 3.38 15.48
CA GLY A 35 -6.24 2.33 14.92
C GLY A 35 -6.06 2.52 13.41
N HIS A 36 -4.81 2.59 12.92
CA HIS A 36 -4.54 2.65 11.48
C HIS A 36 -5.13 1.41 10.78
N SER A 37 -5.98 1.61 9.75
CA SER A 37 -6.43 0.53 8.85
C SER A 37 -5.23 -0.29 8.37
N CYS A 38 -5.42 -1.59 8.09
CA CYS A 38 -4.36 -2.42 7.50
C CYS A 38 -3.75 -1.76 6.24
N ILE A 39 -4.56 -1.06 5.44
CA ILE A 39 -4.07 -0.29 4.30
C ILE A 39 -3.28 0.94 4.75
N SER A 40 -3.71 1.65 5.79
CA SER A 40 -2.94 2.76 6.36
C SER A 40 -1.57 2.29 6.88
N GLN A 41 -1.49 1.11 7.49
CA GLN A 41 -0.22 0.51 7.92
C GLN A 41 0.67 0.17 6.72
N VAL A 42 0.10 -0.43 5.67
CA VAL A 42 0.84 -0.68 4.42
C VAL A 42 1.34 0.63 3.81
N VAL A 43 0.50 1.66 3.72
CA VAL A 43 0.88 2.99 3.21
C VAL A 43 2.03 3.57 4.03
N GLN A 44 1.92 3.57 5.36
CA GLN A 44 2.97 4.05 6.24
C GLN A 44 4.30 3.31 6.03
N TYR A 45 4.24 1.99 5.89
CA TYR A 45 5.42 1.18 5.57
C TYR A 45 6.01 1.58 4.21
N LEU A 46 5.18 1.74 3.18
CA LEU A 46 5.65 2.15 1.86
C LEU A 46 6.30 3.55 1.88
N GLU A 47 5.77 4.51 2.63
CA GLU A 47 6.37 5.86 2.75
C GLU A 47 7.77 5.83 3.36
N GLN A 48 8.05 4.86 4.24
CA GLN A 48 9.35 4.73 4.92
C GLN A 48 10.33 3.86 4.12
N HIS A 49 9.83 2.89 3.36
CA HIS A 49 10.65 1.84 2.75
C HIS A 49 10.58 1.81 1.21
N TYR A 50 9.97 2.79 0.53
CA TYR A 50 9.78 2.76 -0.94
C TYR A 50 11.06 2.57 -1.74
N THR A 51 12.24 2.88 -1.19
CA THR A 51 13.54 2.67 -1.85
C THR A 51 13.99 1.19 -1.85
N GLU A 52 13.39 0.36 -1.01
CA GLU A 52 13.74 -1.06 -0.86
C GLU A 52 13.03 -1.94 -1.89
N ASN A 53 13.49 -3.19 -2.00
CA ASN A 53 12.81 -4.20 -2.81
C ASN A 53 11.65 -4.83 -2.04
N ILE A 54 10.48 -4.20 -2.10
CA ILE A 54 9.27 -4.64 -1.40
C ILE A 54 8.43 -5.52 -2.31
N THR A 55 8.10 -6.73 -1.85
CA THR A 55 7.16 -7.61 -2.55
C THR A 55 5.77 -7.54 -1.94
N LEU A 56 4.76 -7.93 -2.72
CA LEU A 56 3.38 -8.06 -2.22
C LEU A 56 3.28 -9.05 -1.05
N ASN A 57 4.10 -10.09 -1.05
CA ASN A 57 4.13 -11.08 0.03
C ASN A 57 4.67 -10.50 1.34
N ASP A 58 5.65 -9.59 1.27
CA ASP A 58 6.20 -8.93 2.46
C ASP A 58 5.12 -8.06 3.12
N LEU A 59 4.41 -7.27 2.31
CA LEU A 59 3.31 -6.44 2.79
C LEU A 59 2.13 -7.27 3.29
N ALA A 60 1.82 -8.38 2.63
CA ALA A 60 0.75 -9.28 3.06
C ALA A 60 1.05 -9.91 4.44
N LYS A 61 2.30 -10.29 4.68
CA LYS A 61 2.76 -10.77 6.00
C LYS A 61 2.69 -9.68 7.06
N LEU A 62 3.10 -8.44 6.73
CA LEU A 62 3.07 -7.30 7.65
C LEU A 62 1.69 -7.07 8.27
N VAL A 63 0.62 -7.25 7.48
CA VAL A 63 -0.76 -7.00 7.92
C VAL A 63 -1.59 -8.29 8.08
N HIS A 64 -0.95 -9.45 8.08
CA HIS A 64 -1.59 -10.77 8.24
C HIS A 64 -2.74 -11.06 7.25
N LEU A 65 -2.60 -10.62 6.00
CA LEU A 65 -3.59 -10.84 4.93
C LEU A 65 -3.04 -11.79 3.87
N SER A 66 -3.94 -12.35 3.06
CA SER A 66 -3.50 -13.00 1.82
C SER A 66 -3.03 -11.94 0.80
N PRO A 67 -2.01 -12.23 -0.02
CA PRO A 67 -1.53 -11.31 -1.06
C PRO A 67 -2.64 -10.83 -2.01
N ALA A 68 -3.53 -11.73 -2.41
CA ALA A 68 -4.64 -11.42 -3.32
C ALA A 68 -5.69 -10.52 -2.66
N TYR A 69 -5.97 -10.70 -1.36
CA TYR A 69 -6.89 -9.81 -0.65
C TYR A 69 -6.27 -8.43 -0.44
N LEU A 70 -5.02 -8.36 0.00
CA LEU A 70 -4.29 -7.10 0.16
C LEU A 70 -4.23 -6.31 -1.15
N SER A 71 -3.86 -6.94 -2.27
CA SER A 71 -3.79 -6.26 -3.57
C SER A 71 -5.12 -5.64 -3.98
N ARG A 72 -6.22 -6.40 -3.88
CA ARG A 72 -7.57 -5.91 -4.19
C ARG A 72 -7.99 -4.79 -3.25
N ARG A 73 -7.80 -4.96 -1.94
CA ARG A 73 -8.21 -3.97 -0.94
C ARG A 73 -7.41 -2.67 -1.06
N PHE A 74 -6.10 -2.76 -1.27
CA PHE A 74 -5.24 -1.61 -1.48
C PHE A 74 -5.67 -0.82 -2.72
N HIS A 75 -5.93 -1.49 -3.85
CA HIS A 75 -6.40 -0.82 -5.06
C HIS A 75 -7.76 -0.12 -4.86
N GLN A 76 -8.69 -0.77 -4.15
CA GLN A 76 -9.99 -0.17 -3.83
C GLN A 76 -9.86 1.09 -2.97
N GLU A 77 -8.95 1.10 -1.99
CA GLU A 77 -8.79 2.24 -1.09
C GLU A 77 -7.90 3.36 -1.66
N GLN A 78 -6.80 3.01 -2.36
CA GLN A 78 -5.81 3.96 -2.86
C GLN A 78 -6.03 4.35 -4.33
N GLY A 79 -6.95 3.68 -5.03
CA GLY A 79 -7.24 3.92 -6.46
C GLY A 79 -6.15 3.42 -7.41
N MET A 80 -5.09 2.78 -6.92
CA MET A 80 -3.96 2.32 -7.75
C MET A 80 -3.32 1.05 -7.20
N PRO A 81 -2.68 0.23 -8.04
CA PRO A 81 -1.87 -0.90 -7.60
C PRO A 81 -0.70 -0.48 -6.68
N ILE A 82 -0.29 -1.37 -5.78
CA ILE A 82 0.85 -1.16 -4.86
C ILE A 82 2.14 -0.81 -5.63
N ARG A 83 2.40 -1.51 -6.75
CA ARG A 83 3.59 -1.25 -7.58
C ARG A 83 3.61 0.18 -8.10
N ASP A 84 2.46 0.68 -8.54
CA ASP A 84 2.34 2.01 -9.11
C ASP A 84 2.44 3.06 -8.00
N TYR A 85 1.92 2.76 -6.81
CA TYR A 85 2.11 3.58 -5.62
C TYR A 85 3.60 3.75 -5.27
N ILE A 86 4.35 2.64 -5.19
CA ILE A 86 5.80 2.67 -4.95
C ILE A 86 6.49 3.48 -6.05
N THR A 87 6.17 3.20 -7.31
CA THR A 87 6.78 3.89 -8.46
C THR A 87 6.53 5.40 -8.41
N ARG A 88 5.31 5.81 -8.08
CA ARG A 88 4.94 7.21 -7.89
C ARG A 88 5.79 7.87 -6.81
N LYS A 89 5.94 7.24 -5.64
CA LYS A 89 6.77 7.75 -4.54
C LYS A 89 8.24 7.91 -4.93
N ARG A 90 8.80 6.91 -5.62
CA ARG A 90 10.15 6.99 -6.17
C ARG A 90 10.31 8.14 -7.15
N MET A 91 9.32 8.37 -8.02
CA MET A 91 9.35 9.45 -9.01
C MET A 91 9.17 10.83 -8.39
N GLU A 92 8.34 10.98 -7.34
CA GLU A 92 8.22 12.20 -6.55
C GLU A 92 9.58 12.58 -5.94
N ARG A 93 10.26 11.61 -5.32
CA ARG A 93 11.61 11.82 -4.76
C ARG A 93 12.65 12.13 -5.84
N ALA A 94 12.63 11.40 -6.95
CA ALA A 94 13.55 11.62 -8.07
C ALA A 94 13.39 13.02 -8.67
N ARG A 95 12.16 13.50 -8.84
CA ARG A 95 11.88 14.87 -9.31
C ARG A 95 12.53 15.91 -8.41
N CYS A 96 12.32 15.80 -7.10
CA CYS A 96 12.94 16.68 -6.12
C CYS A 96 14.47 16.68 -6.27
N LEU A 97 15.12 15.51 -6.27
CA LEU A 97 16.57 15.41 -6.39
C LEU A 97 17.11 15.92 -7.72
N LEU A 98 16.39 15.71 -8.83
CA LEU A 98 16.77 16.22 -10.15
C LEU A 98 16.76 17.75 -10.21
N GLN A 99 15.89 18.41 -9.45
CA GLN A 99 15.75 19.86 -9.42
C GLN A 99 16.64 20.53 -8.35
N THR A 100 16.92 19.86 -7.24
CA THR A 100 17.57 20.48 -6.07
C THR A 100 19.02 20.03 -5.84
N SER A 101 19.49 18.97 -6.50
CA SER A 101 20.82 18.40 -6.28
C SER A 101 21.70 18.40 -7.53
N ARG A 102 23.01 18.19 -7.32
CA ARG A 102 24.00 18.01 -8.41
C ARG A 102 24.37 16.54 -8.64
N PHE A 103 23.70 15.60 -7.97
CA PHE A 103 23.96 14.17 -8.14
C PHE A 103 23.76 13.76 -9.60
N SER A 104 24.52 12.77 -10.04
CA SER A 104 24.33 12.16 -11.35
C SER A 104 22.98 11.46 -11.45
N ILE A 105 22.47 11.27 -12.68
CA ILE A 105 21.20 10.56 -12.90
C ILE A 105 21.26 9.12 -12.34
N LYS A 106 22.44 8.49 -12.38
CA LYS A 106 22.68 7.17 -11.81
C LYS A 106 22.51 7.17 -10.29
N GLU A 107 23.19 8.08 -9.58
CA GLU A 107 23.07 8.21 -8.11
C GLU A 107 21.64 8.52 -7.67
N ILE A 108 20.93 9.38 -8.41
CA ILE A 108 19.52 9.69 -8.14
C ILE A 108 18.66 8.44 -8.32
N SER A 109 18.81 7.72 -9.43
CA SER A 109 18.11 6.46 -9.70
C SER A 109 18.29 5.46 -8.55
N GLU A 110 19.54 5.23 -8.14
CA GLU A 110 19.90 4.30 -7.07
C GLU A 110 19.32 4.75 -5.72
N SER A 111 19.47 6.03 -5.36
CA SER A 111 18.92 6.58 -4.11
C SER A 111 17.39 6.55 -4.04
N CYS A 112 16.70 6.54 -5.18
CA CYS A 112 15.25 6.39 -5.26
C CYS A 112 14.81 4.91 -5.31
N GLY A 113 15.72 3.94 -5.20
CA GLY A 113 15.39 2.51 -5.15
C GLY A 113 15.21 1.84 -6.52
N PHE A 114 15.66 2.45 -7.61
CA PHE A 114 15.69 1.79 -8.90
C PHE A 114 16.97 0.96 -9.05
N SER A 115 16.82 -0.34 -9.28
CA SER A 115 17.93 -1.27 -9.50
C SER A 115 18.63 -1.12 -10.85
N ASN A 116 18.00 -0.43 -11.80
CA ASN A 116 18.52 -0.24 -13.15
C ASN A 116 18.20 1.16 -13.66
N VAL A 117 19.23 1.90 -14.07
CA VAL A 117 19.11 3.23 -14.65
C VAL A 117 18.26 3.23 -15.92
N SER A 118 18.38 2.25 -16.81
CA SER A 118 17.55 2.16 -18.01
C SER A 118 16.07 2.01 -17.68
N HIS A 119 15.77 1.29 -16.59
CA HIS A 119 14.40 1.18 -16.09
C HIS A 119 13.89 2.53 -15.56
N PHE A 120 14.72 3.24 -14.80
CA PHE A 120 14.42 4.59 -14.32
C PHE A 120 14.12 5.57 -15.48
N TYR A 121 14.95 5.59 -16.54
CA TYR A 121 14.70 6.43 -17.71
C TYR A 121 13.33 6.16 -18.36
N ARG A 122 12.97 4.88 -18.52
CA ARG A 122 11.69 4.46 -19.09
C ARG A 122 10.52 4.95 -18.22
N ILE A 123 10.57 4.64 -16.92
CA ILE A 123 9.53 5.03 -15.94
C ILE A 123 9.40 6.55 -15.86
N CYS A 124 10.52 7.28 -15.85
CA CYS A 124 10.52 8.73 -15.84
C CYS A 124 9.76 9.31 -17.05
N LYS A 125 10.06 8.81 -18.25
CA LYS A 125 9.39 9.24 -19.48
C LYS A 125 7.91 8.88 -19.50
N GLU A 126 7.55 7.69 -19.02
CA GLU A 126 6.15 7.25 -18.92
C GLU A 126 5.34 8.08 -17.93
N HIS A 127 5.91 8.39 -16.76
CA HIS A 127 5.20 9.13 -15.70
C HIS A 127 5.14 10.64 -15.94
N THR A 128 6.11 11.23 -16.64
CA THR A 128 6.25 12.69 -16.72
C THR A 128 6.26 13.24 -18.14
N GLY A 129 6.37 12.38 -19.15
CA GLY A 129 6.59 12.77 -20.55
C GLY A 129 8.03 13.22 -20.85
N LEU A 130 8.90 13.32 -19.83
CA LEU A 130 10.23 13.89 -19.93
C LEU A 130 11.31 12.87 -19.53
N SER A 131 12.48 12.97 -20.15
CA SER A 131 13.66 12.27 -19.66
C SER A 131 14.18 12.90 -18.36
N PRO A 132 14.93 12.17 -17.52
CA PRO A 132 15.53 12.73 -16.30
C PRO A 132 16.41 13.96 -16.57
N ALA A 133 17.13 13.97 -17.70
CA ALA A 133 17.96 15.10 -18.10
C ALA A 133 17.12 16.35 -18.44
N GLN A 134 15.99 16.16 -19.12
CA GLN A 134 15.05 17.26 -19.42
C GLN A 134 14.38 17.78 -18.15
N MET A 135 13.96 16.90 -17.24
CA MET A 135 13.40 17.30 -15.94
C MET A 135 14.37 18.16 -15.12
N ARG A 136 15.67 17.83 -15.16
CA ARG A 136 16.71 18.64 -14.48
C ARG A 136 16.81 20.06 -15.06
N GLN A 137 16.66 20.20 -16.37
CA GLN A 137 16.75 21.50 -17.05
C GLN A 137 15.54 22.40 -16.77
N GLN A 138 14.40 21.84 -16.37
CA GLN A 138 13.19 22.63 -16.11
C GLN A 138 13.27 23.48 -14.83
N GLY A 139 14.28 23.29 -13.98
CA GLY A 139 14.37 24.00 -12.69
C GLY A 139 13.10 23.83 -11.84
N PRO A 140 13.01 24.45 -10.66
CA PRO A 140 11.71 24.75 -10.10
C PRO A 140 11.06 25.78 -11.03
N SER A 141 10.01 25.40 -11.76
CA SER A 141 9.08 26.38 -12.30
C SER A 141 8.68 27.27 -11.14
N GLY A 142 9.11 28.53 -11.16
CA GLY A 142 8.55 29.54 -10.28
C GLY A 142 7.07 29.62 -10.58
N GLU A 143 6.25 29.01 -9.73
CA GLU A 143 4.89 29.48 -9.53
C GLU A 143 5.03 30.70 -8.62
N ASP A 144 4.79 31.87 -9.23
CA ASP A 144 4.54 33.14 -8.55
C ASP A 144 3.41 33.03 -7.52
#